data_AF-A0A852CQQ1-F1
#
_entry.id   AF-A0A852CQQ1-F1
#
_cell.length_a   1.000
_cell.length_b   1.000
_cell.length_c   1.000
_cell.angle_alpha   90.00
_cell.angle_beta   90.00
_cell.angle_gamma   90.00
#
_symmetry.space_group_name_H-M   'P 1'
#
loop_
_entity.id
_entity.type
_entity.pdbx_description
1 polymer ?
#
loop_
_entity_poly.entity_id
_entity_poly.type
_entity_poly.pdbx_seq_one_letter_code
_entity_poly.pdbx_strand_id
1 'polypeptide(L)' 'HPNILRLYNYFHDRRRVFLVLEFAPRGELYKELQRCKRLDPTRTATVGTPKC' A
#
# COMPACT_ATOMS: atom_id res chain seq x y z
N HIS A 1 -8.18 -1.64 -8.73
CA HIS A 1 -8.09 -0.17 -8.65
C HIS A 1 -6.61 0.22 -8.56
N PRO A 2 -6.12 1.30 -9.19
CA PRO A 2 -4.69 1.66 -9.19
C PRO A 2 -4.09 1.92 -7.80
N ASN A 3 -4.92 2.32 -6.83
CA ASN A 3 -4.48 2.64 -5.45
C ASN A 3 -4.70 1.49 -4.45
N ILE A 4 -4.99 0.27 -4.91
CA ILE A 4 -5.20 -0.91 -4.06
C ILE A 4 -4.24 -2.00 -4.53
N LEU A 5 -3.53 -2.62 -3.58
CA LEU A 5 -2.65 -3.75 -3.88
C LEU A 5 -3.44 -4.87 -4.55
N ARG A 6 -2.95 -5.33 -5.70
CA ARG A 6 -3.54 -6.47 -6.38
C ARG A 6 -3.19 -7.75 -5.63
N LEU A 7 -4.20 -8.58 -5.39
CA LEU A 7 -4.03 -9.96 -4.98
C LEU A 7 -3.86 -10.81 -6.23
N TYR A 8 -2.67 -11.40 -6.41
CA TYR A 8 -2.41 -12.27 -7.56
C TYR A 8 -2.91 -13.69 -7.32
N ASN A 9 -2.69 -14.22 -6.12
CA ASN A 9 -3.11 -15.56 -5.76
C ASN A 9 -3.24 -15.71 -4.24
N TYR A 10 -3.92 -16.76 -3.79
CA TYR A 10 -3.91 -17.18 -2.40
C TYR A 10 -3.86 -18.71 -2.33
N PHE A 11 -3.24 -19.22 -1.28
CA PHE A 11 -3.25 -20.64 -0.98
C PHE A 11 -3.33 -20.82 0.53
N HIS A 12 -3.79 -21.97 0.98
CA HIS A 12 -3.97 -22.22 2.40
C HIS A 12 -3.73 -23.68 2.74
N ASP A 13 -3.22 -23.90 3.94
CA ASP A 13 -3.15 -25.22 4.58
C ASP A 13 -4.25 -25.29 5.66
N ARG A 14 -4.40 -26.45 6.31
CA ARG A 14 -5.40 -26.66 7.38
C ARG A 14 -5.30 -25.68 8.56
N ARG A 15 -4.19 -24.95 8.72
CA ARG A 15 -3.95 -24.05 9.86
C ARG A 15 -3.66 -22.61 9.50
N ARG A 16 -3.42 -22.27 8.22
CA ARG A 16 -2.93 -20.94 7.81
C ARG A 16 -3.36 -20.60 6.39
N VAL A 17 -3.57 -19.32 6.14
CA VAL A 17 -3.85 -18.75 4.82
C VAL A 17 -2.67 -17.87 4.40
N PHE A 18 -2.25 -17.99 3.15
CA PHE A 18 -1.16 -17.24 2.53
C PHE A 18 -1.72 -16.42 1.37
N LEU A 19 -1.36 -15.14 1.33
CA LEU A 19 -1.81 -14.17 0.32
C LEU A 19 -0.59 -13.71 -0.49
N VAL A 20 -0.66 -13.86 -1.81
CA VAL A 20 0.35 -13.37 -2.75
C VAL A 20 -0.10 -12.02 -3.29
N LEU A 21 0.48 -10.95 -2.75
CA LEU A 21 0.16 -9.57 -3.08
C LEU A 21 1.21 -8.94 -3.99
N GLU A 22 0.81 -7.90 -4.72
CA GLU A 22 1.70 -6.98 -5.40
C GLU A 22 2.73 -6.37 -4.43
N PHE A 23 3.99 -6.28 -4.88
CA PHE A 23 5.08 -5.78 -4.04
C PHE A 23 4.98 -4.26 -3.86
N ALA A 24 4.93 -3.80 -2.60
CA ALA A 24 4.86 -2.40 -2.23
C ALA A 24 6.21 -1.89 -1.69
N PRO A 25 7.11 -1.35 -2.54
CA PRO A 25 8.49 -1.02 -2.14
C PRO A 25 8.60 0.14 -1.12
N ARG A 26 7.58 1.00 -1.03
CA ARG A 26 7.61 2.20 -0.17
C ARG A 26 7.16 1.95 1.26
N GLY A 27 6.75 0.72 1.58
CA GLY A 27 6.29 0.35 2.91
C GLY A 27 5.01 1.08 3.32
N GLU A 28 4.81 1.20 4.63
CA GLU A 28 3.58 1.74 5.22
C GLU A 28 3.66 3.25 5.44
N LEU A 29 2.64 3.98 4.98
CA LEU A 29 2.50 5.43 5.20
C LEU A 29 2.58 5.81 6.68
N TYR A 30 2.12 4.93 7.57
CA TYR A 30 2.14 5.17 9.01
C TYR A 30 3.57 5.37 9.55
N LYS A 31 4.57 4.64 9.01
CA LYS A 31 5.98 4.80 9.41
C LYS A 31 6.53 6.16 8.97
N GLU A 32 6.12 6.65 7.81
CA GLU A 32 6.47 8.01 7.38
C GLU A 32 5.78 9.08 8.24
N LEU A 33 4.51 8.87 8.59
CA LEU A 33 3.77 9.78 9.46
C LEU A 33 4.42 9.88 10.84
N GLN A 34 4.87 8.76 11.42
CA GLN A 34 5.59 8.77 12.70
C GLN A 34 6.91 9.57 12.64
N ARG A 35 7.64 9.51 11.52
CA ARG A 35 8.89 10.26 11.34
C ARG A 35 8.65 11.76 11.19
N CYS A 36 7.66 12.16 10.39
CA CYS A 36 7.42 13.55 10.07
C CYS A 36 6.50 14.26 11.09
N LYS A 37 5.78 13.53 11.95
CA LYS A 37 4.67 13.97 12.85
C LYS A 37 3.47 14.60 12.13
N ARG A 38 3.71 15.39 11.09
CA ARG A 38 2.71 16.02 10.22
C ARG A 38 3.22 15.93 8.78
N LEU A 39 2.35 15.51 7.87
CA LEU A 39 2.64 15.54 6.45
C LEU A 39 2.26 16.91 5.90
N ASP A 40 3.10 17.49 5.03
CA ASP A 40 2.79 18.74 4.35
C ASP A 40 1.54 18.61 3.47
N PRO A 41 0.72 19.67 3.35
CA PRO A 41 -0.53 19.64 2.60
C PRO A 41 -0.36 19.20 1.13
N THR A 42 0.78 19.55 0.52
CA THR A 42 1.14 19.13 -0.84
C THR A 42 1.33 17.61 -0.95
N ARG A 43 1.87 16.96 0.09
CA ARG A 43 2.09 15.50 0.13
C ARG A 43 0.81 14.73 0.45
N THR A 44 -0.10 15.30 1.24
CA THR A 44 -1.38 14.65 1.60
C THR A 44 -2.43 14.70 0.49
N ALA A 45 -2.37 15.69 -0.40
CA ALA A 45 -3.38 15.89 -1.45
C ALA A 45 -3.02 15.21 -2.79
N THR A 46 -1.90 14.49 -2.87
CA THR A 46 -1.48 13.83 -4.12
C THR A 46 -2.22 12.50 -4.28
N VAL A 47 -3.42 12.52 -4.84
CA VAL A 47 -4.01 11.33 -5.47
C VAL A 47 -3.30 11.18 -6.81
N GLY A 48 -2.53 10.10 -6.97
CA GLY A 48 -1.81 9.83 -8.22
C GLY A 48 -2.78 9.92 -9.39
N THR A 49 -2.64 10.98 -10.20
CA THR A 49 -3.43 11.13 -11.42
C THR A 49 -3.10 9.92 -12.30
N PRO A 50 -4.10 9.13 -12.72
CA PRO A 50 -3.84 8.10 -13.69
C PRO A 50 -3.31 8.80 -14.94
N LYS A 51 -2.09 8.45 -15.35
CA LYS A 51 -1.58 8.83 -16.67
C LYS A 51 -2.53 8.21 -17.69
N CYS A 52 -3.36 9.04 -18.30
CA CYS A 52 -3.90 8.78 -19.63
C CYS A 52 -2.76 8.97 -20.63
#